data_AF-F0TH75-F1
#
_entry.id   AF-F0TH75-F1
#
_cell.length_a   1.000
_cell.length_b   1.000
_cell.length_c   1.000
_cell.angle_alpha   90.00
_cell.angle_beta   90.00
_cell.angle_gamma   90.00
#
_symmetry.space_group_name_H-M   'P 1'
#
loop_
_entity.id
_entity.type
_entity.pdbx_description
1 polymer ?
#
loop_
_entity_poly.entity_id
_entity_poly.type
_entity_poly.pdbx_seq_one_letter_code
_entity_poly.pdbx_strand_id
1 'polypeptide(L)'
;MKNKQYELILKVQLLIGILLTLCFSLHIGHKFIFLKQESPIILCALIVIFVLTLLQNKNHYFQVMAKGLSILVLPYVFNFLVYNGISFFNQVFPSEAMFFSIMGCILLLVVNIPWVMVAMPILKKGFLRVLSIAIIDVSWTFNINNFVNLPESLHFLVYDALIVALESFVLAFFITKAWGLKFSWNLKFVKTSNFQLGSWLLLLGLMIWLIFFNTYLNIVDTWLELLSFWHWNNYEISYHFTADILAFSATAGIGEETIRGLEIIALLYAMRNFKSRITSTVIISAILFSLIHLSGLNTITNGTYYSIDMIAQQLTYALGFGLIFGVFYLYTGKLWLGMLIHFLIDLETTSSDESITMFTGWPAAIIILVVSVLIFGWMLTGKRRKFMEDNVDRIIAVD
;
A
#
# COMPACT_ATOMS: atom_id res chain seq x y z
N MET A 1 -17.78 -25.18 3.18
CA MET A 1 -17.24 -25.27 4.56
C MET A 1 -16.38 -24.08 4.98
N LYS A 2 -15.45 -23.56 4.15
CA LYS A 2 -14.45 -22.54 4.55
C LYS A 2 -15.00 -21.17 5.03
N ASN A 3 -16.20 -20.73 4.66
CA ASN A 3 -16.71 -19.39 5.04
C ASN A 3 -17.36 -19.34 6.44
N LYS A 4 -17.91 -20.46 6.93
CA LYS A 4 -18.66 -20.48 8.21
C LYS A 4 -17.80 -20.15 9.44
N GLN A 5 -16.51 -20.53 9.41
CA GLN A 5 -15.58 -20.21 10.49
C GLN A 5 -15.27 -18.70 10.54
N TYR A 6 -14.95 -18.08 9.40
CA TYR A 6 -14.72 -16.64 9.34
C TYR A 6 -15.97 -15.82 9.67
N GLU A 7 -17.16 -16.29 9.28
CA GLU A 7 -18.43 -15.66 9.71
C GLU A 7 -18.63 -15.69 11.22
N LEU A 8 -18.26 -16.80 11.88
CA LEU A 8 -18.33 -16.90 13.34
C LEU A 8 -17.30 -15.96 14.00
N ILE A 9 -16.06 -15.98 13.53
CA ILE A 9 -14.98 -15.11 14.05
C ILE A 9 -15.38 -13.64 13.89
N LEU A 10 -15.91 -13.25 12.73
CA LEU A 10 -16.36 -11.88 12.48
C LEU A 10 -17.46 -11.47 13.45
N LYS A 11 -18.45 -12.33 13.72
CA LYS A 11 -19.51 -12.03 14.71
C LYS A 11 -18.94 -11.82 16.11
N VAL A 12 -17.95 -12.63 16.50
CA VAL A 12 -17.26 -12.48 17.79
C VAL A 12 -16.46 -11.18 17.82
N GLN A 13 -15.72 -10.84 16.76
CA GLN A 13 -14.99 -9.57 16.65
C GLN A 13 -15.92 -8.37 16.74
N LEU A 14 -17.08 -8.40 16.05
CA LEU A 14 -18.08 -7.34 16.13
C LEU A 14 -18.62 -7.19 17.55
N LEU A 15 -18.95 -8.29 18.24
CA LEU A 15 -19.42 -8.24 19.62
C LEU A 15 -18.35 -7.69 20.57
N ILE A 16 -17.11 -8.16 20.46
CA ILE A 16 -15.99 -7.64 21.25
C ILE A 16 -15.80 -6.15 20.98
N GLY A 17 -15.83 -5.73 19.71
CA GLY A 17 -15.71 -4.33 19.32
C GLY A 17 -16.82 -3.45 19.90
N ILE A 18 -18.07 -3.92 19.91
CA ILE A 18 -19.20 -3.23 20.56
C ILE A 18 -18.92 -3.04 22.06
N LEU A 19 -18.51 -4.11 22.75
CA LEU A 19 -18.21 -4.07 24.18
C LEU A 19 -17.04 -3.13 24.49
N LEU A 20 -15.95 -3.21 23.73
CA LEU A 20 -14.79 -2.32 23.87
C LEU A 20 -15.17 -0.86 23.64
N THR A 21 -15.94 -0.57 22.59
CA THR A 21 -16.38 0.80 22.29
C THR A 21 -17.31 1.35 23.38
N LEU A 22 -18.18 0.52 23.95
CA LEU A 22 -18.98 0.87 25.12
C LEU A 22 -18.09 1.17 26.33
N CYS A 23 -17.07 0.35 26.61
CA CYS A 23 -16.10 0.61 27.66
C CYS A 23 -15.38 1.94 27.45
N PHE A 24 -14.91 2.23 26.24
CA PHE A 24 -14.28 3.52 25.90
C PHE A 24 -15.25 4.70 26.09
N SER A 25 -16.53 4.51 25.75
CA SER A 25 -17.56 5.54 25.91
C SER A 25 -17.96 5.80 27.37
N LEU A 26 -17.87 4.78 28.22
CA LEU A 26 -18.25 4.83 29.63
C LEU A 26 -17.09 5.23 30.57
N HIS A 27 -15.84 5.09 30.14
CA HIS A 27 -14.69 5.50 30.95
C HIS A 27 -14.57 7.03 31.03
N ILE A 28 -14.95 7.60 32.17
CA ILE A 28 -14.82 9.02 32.55
C ILE A 28 -13.37 9.28 33.01
N GLY A 29 -12.39 8.97 32.17
CA GLY A 29 -11.01 9.38 32.37
C GLY A 29 -10.74 10.61 31.51
N HIS A 30 -10.47 11.78 32.12
CA HIS A 30 -10.18 13.05 31.44
C HIS A 30 -9.00 13.02 30.44
N LYS A 31 -8.34 11.86 30.24
CA LYS A 31 -7.15 11.67 29.40
C LYS A 31 -7.44 11.16 27.98
N PHE A 32 -8.68 10.84 27.63
CA PHE A 32 -9.04 10.21 26.35
C PHE A 32 -10.08 11.03 25.56
N ILE A 33 -9.75 12.29 25.27
CA ILE A 33 -10.65 13.23 24.57
C ILE A 33 -11.01 12.73 23.16
N PHE A 34 -10.04 12.17 22.42
CA PHE A 34 -10.22 11.69 21.04
C PHE A 34 -11.13 10.45 20.95
N LEU A 35 -10.94 9.50 21.87
CA LEU A 35 -11.78 8.30 22.01
C LEU A 35 -13.26 8.63 22.23
N LYS A 36 -13.56 9.71 22.96
CA LYS A 36 -14.95 10.08 23.27
C LYS A 36 -15.72 10.60 22.07
N GLN A 37 -15.06 11.22 21.09
CA GLN A 37 -15.73 11.87 19.96
C GLN A 37 -16.07 10.90 18.82
N GLU A 38 -15.20 9.92 18.53
CA GLU A 38 -15.44 8.95 17.46
C GLU A 38 -16.24 7.71 17.90
N SER A 39 -16.20 7.38 19.20
CA SER A 39 -16.82 6.16 19.74
C SER A 39 -18.32 5.99 19.41
N PRO A 40 -19.18 7.03 19.41
CA PRO A 40 -20.60 6.84 19.08
C PRO A 40 -20.83 6.41 17.62
N ILE A 41 -20.07 6.96 16.68
CA ILE A 41 -20.19 6.62 15.24
C ILE A 41 -19.71 5.19 15.03
N ILE A 42 -18.56 4.84 15.62
CA ILE A 42 -17.99 3.49 15.55
C ILE A 42 -18.94 2.46 16.18
N LEU A 43 -19.50 2.77 17.35
CA LEU A 43 -20.47 1.91 18.02
C LEU A 43 -21.71 1.68 17.16
N CYS A 44 -22.29 2.74 16.61
CA CYS A 44 -23.43 2.65 15.70
C CYS A 44 -23.12 1.78 14.48
N ALA A 45 -21.96 1.98 13.85
CA ALA A 45 -21.56 1.18 12.70
C ALA A 45 -21.41 -0.31 13.06
N LEU A 46 -20.74 -0.62 14.18
CA LEU A 46 -20.56 -2.00 14.64
C LEU A 46 -21.91 -2.68 14.95
N ILE A 47 -22.83 -2.00 15.64
CA ILE A 47 -24.16 -2.53 15.95
C ILE A 47 -24.95 -2.79 14.66
N VAL A 48 -24.97 -1.83 13.73
CA VAL A 48 -25.67 -1.97 12.45
C VAL A 48 -25.12 -3.15 11.66
N ILE A 49 -23.79 -3.26 11.52
CA ILE A 49 -23.15 -4.37 10.80
C ILE A 49 -23.45 -5.71 11.49
N PHE A 50 -23.40 -5.77 12.83
CA PHE A 50 -23.70 -6.97 13.61
C PHE A 50 -25.14 -7.44 13.41
N VAL A 51 -26.12 -6.54 13.56
CA VAL A 51 -27.55 -6.85 13.36
C VAL A 51 -27.78 -7.33 11.92
N LEU A 52 -27.24 -6.64 10.92
CA LEU A 52 -27.36 -7.05 9.51
C LEU A 52 -26.73 -8.43 9.27
N THR A 53 -25.61 -8.73 9.92
CA THR A 53 -24.92 -10.04 9.82
C THR A 53 -25.70 -11.17 10.50
N LEU A 54 -26.49 -10.88 11.55
CA LEU A 54 -27.43 -11.86 12.13
C LEU A 54 -28.63 -12.10 11.21
N LEU A 55 -29.09 -11.07 10.50
CA LEU A 55 -30.26 -11.12 9.64
C LEU A 55 -29.94 -11.49 8.18
N GLN A 56 -28.66 -11.60 7.79
CA GLN A 56 -28.25 -11.79 6.40
C GLN A 56 -28.85 -13.03 5.72
N ASN A 57 -29.14 -14.08 6.48
CA ASN A 57 -29.74 -15.31 5.93
C ASN A 57 -31.24 -15.17 5.66
N LYS A 58 -31.88 -14.12 6.18
CA LYS A 58 -33.32 -13.89 6.01
C LYS A 58 -33.64 -13.10 4.74
N ASN A 59 -32.70 -12.28 4.25
CA ASN A 59 -32.93 -11.42 3.10
C ASN A 59 -31.61 -11.10 2.37
N HIS A 60 -31.62 -11.23 1.04
CA HIS A 60 -30.50 -10.87 0.18
C HIS A 60 -30.04 -9.41 0.37
N TYR A 61 -30.96 -8.45 0.54
CA TYR A 61 -30.60 -7.06 0.78
C TYR A 61 -29.82 -6.86 2.08
N PHE A 62 -30.20 -7.57 3.15
CA PHE A 62 -29.43 -7.54 4.41
C PHE A 62 -28.04 -8.13 4.23
N GLN A 63 -27.90 -9.20 3.44
CA GLN A 63 -26.60 -9.75 3.10
C GLN A 63 -25.73 -8.75 2.33
N VAL A 64 -26.28 -8.08 1.31
CA VAL A 64 -25.55 -7.09 0.52
C VAL A 64 -25.13 -5.91 1.39
N MET A 65 -26.05 -5.37 2.21
CA MET A 65 -25.76 -4.26 3.11
C MET A 65 -24.72 -4.63 4.17
N ALA A 66 -24.83 -5.80 4.81
CA ALA A 66 -23.86 -6.26 5.81
C ALA A 66 -22.44 -6.29 5.23
N LYS A 67 -22.29 -6.91 4.05
CA LYS A 67 -20.98 -7.06 3.39
C LYS A 67 -20.47 -5.73 2.82
N GLY A 68 -21.33 -4.92 2.22
CA GLY A 68 -20.97 -3.60 1.70
C GLY A 68 -20.48 -2.66 2.81
N LEU A 69 -21.23 -2.55 3.91
CA LEU A 69 -20.81 -1.77 5.08
C LEU A 69 -19.54 -2.33 5.72
N SER A 70 -19.38 -3.66 5.74
CA SER A 70 -18.15 -4.28 6.24
C SER A 70 -16.92 -3.82 5.45
N ILE A 71 -16.99 -3.81 4.12
CA ILE A 71 -15.90 -3.36 3.25
C ILE A 71 -15.60 -1.86 3.45
N LEU A 72 -16.65 -1.06 3.66
CA LEU A 72 -16.52 0.40 3.79
C LEU A 72 -15.96 0.84 5.15
N VAL A 73 -16.28 0.12 6.22
CA VAL A 73 -16.11 0.65 7.59
C VAL A 73 -15.13 -0.17 8.42
N LEU A 74 -15.10 -1.49 8.26
CA LEU A 74 -14.28 -2.34 9.13
C LEU A 74 -12.76 -2.17 8.97
N PRO A 75 -12.18 -1.83 7.79
CA PRO A 75 -10.74 -1.54 7.70
C PRO A 75 -10.29 -0.47 8.71
N TYR A 76 -11.03 0.64 8.79
CA TYR A 76 -10.76 1.71 9.75
C TYR A 76 -11.09 1.28 11.18
N VAL A 77 -12.30 0.76 11.40
CA VAL A 77 -12.81 0.48 12.76
C VAL A 77 -11.98 -0.57 13.49
N PHE A 78 -11.57 -1.65 12.82
CA PHE A 78 -10.80 -2.69 13.50
C PHE A 78 -9.38 -2.22 13.87
N ASN A 79 -8.72 -1.44 13.00
CA ASN A 79 -7.43 -0.84 13.35
C ASN A 79 -7.60 0.18 14.49
N PHE A 80 -8.64 1.03 14.44
CA PHE A 80 -8.98 1.93 15.54
C PHE A 80 -9.14 1.17 16.88
N LEU A 81 -9.89 0.07 16.90
CA LEU A 81 -10.12 -0.72 18.11
C LEU A 81 -8.83 -1.34 18.66
N VAL A 82 -7.94 -1.84 17.78
CA VAL A 82 -6.66 -2.39 18.21
C VAL A 82 -5.77 -1.28 18.79
N TYR A 83 -5.57 -0.17 18.08
CA TYR A 83 -4.76 0.95 18.57
C TYR A 83 -5.23 1.48 19.93
N ASN A 84 -6.54 1.69 20.08
CA ASN A 84 -7.10 2.23 21.31
C ASN A 84 -7.15 1.20 22.45
N GLY A 85 -7.43 -0.06 22.14
CA GLY A 85 -7.40 -1.15 23.13
C GLY A 85 -6.00 -1.34 23.72
N ILE A 86 -4.97 -1.38 22.87
CA ILE A 86 -3.58 -1.50 23.31
C ILE A 86 -3.14 -0.25 24.07
N SER A 87 -3.52 0.95 23.59
CA SER A 87 -3.25 2.20 24.31
C SER A 87 -3.84 2.23 25.71
N PHE A 88 -5.05 1.69 25.89
CA PHE A 88 -5.66 1.53 27.21
C PHE A 88 -4.81 0.62 28.11
N PHE A 89 -4.41 -0.56 27.63
CA PHE A 89 -3.58 -1.47 28.41
C PHE A 89 -2.20 -0.90 28.74
N ASN A 90 -1.53 -0.25 27.79
CA ASN A 90 -0.23 0.41 28.02
C ASN A 90 -0.30 1.52 29.06
N GLN A 91 -1.45 2.18 29.21
CA GLN A 91 -1.64 3.21 30.23
C GLN A 91 -1.98 2.62 31.60
N VAL A 92 -2.83 1.59 31.65
CA VAL A 92 -3.23 0.94 32.91
C VAL A 92 -2.09 0.09 33.48
N PHE A 93 -1.29 -0.53 32.61
CA PHE A 93 -0.17 -1.41 32.97
C PHE A 93 1.14 -0.97 32.28
N PRO A 94 1.73 0.19 32.64
CA PRO A 94 2.91 0.72 31.94
C PRO A 94 4.13 -0.21 31.98
N SER A 95 4.31 -0.99 33.05
CA SER A 95 5.41 -1.96 33.15
C SER A 95 5.33 -3.08 32.12
N GLU A 96 4.13 -3.37 31.61
CA GLU A 96 3.85 -4.43 30.64
C GLU A 96 3.58 -3.87 29.23
N ALA A 97 3.84 -2.58 29.00
CA ALA A 97 3.54 -1.92 27.73
C ALA A 97 4.22 -2.60 26.53
N MET A 98 5.44 -3.13 26.71
CA MET A 98 6.14 -3.92 25.69
C MET A 98 5.33 -5.15 25.25
N PHE A 99 4.83 -5.91 26.21
CA PHE A 99 4.05 -7.11 25.94
C PHE A 99 2.76 -6.76 25.17
N PHE A 100 2.01 -5.76 25.64
CA PHE A 100 0.77 -5.33 25.00
C PHE A 100 1.01 -4.73 23.61
N SER A 101 2.07 -3.93 23.41
CA SER A 101 2.43 -3.39 22.10
C SER A 101 2.80 -4.48 21.10
N ILE A 102 3.58 -5.50 21.49
CA ILE A 102 3.89 -6.66 20.62
C ILE A 102 2.61 -7.41 20.25
N MET A 103 1.74 -7.67 21.23
CA MET A 103 0.43 -8.29 20.97
C MET A 103 -0.42 -7.43 20.02
N GLY A 104 -0.38 -6.11 20.17
CA GLY A 104 -1.01 -5.13 19.29
C GLY A 104 -0.55 -5.25 17.85
N CYS A 105 0.76 -5.28 17.61
CA CYS A 105 1.33 -5.47 16.28
C CYS A 105 0.86 -6.80 15.66
N ILE A 106 0.90 -7.90 16.42
CA ILE A 106 0.42 -9.19 15.94
C ILE A 106 -1.08 -9.15 15.60
N LEU A 107 -1.89 -8.47 16.42
CA LEU A 107 -3.32 -8.30 16.17
C LEU A 107 -3.59 -7.50 14.90
N LEU A 108 -2.87 -6.40 14.65
CA LEU A 108 -3.01 -5.61 13.42
C LEU A 108 -2.82 -6.48 12.16
N LEU A 109 -1.85 -7.39 12.15
CA LEU A 109 -1.60 -8.29 11.02
C LEU A 109 -2.77 -9.23 10.68
N VAL A 110 -3.67 -9.51 11.62
CA VAL A 110 -4.70 -10.55 11.48
C VAL A 110 -6.13 -10.06 11.66
N VAL A 111 -6.35 -8.90 12.29
CA VAL A 111 -7.68 -8.44 12.70
C VAL A 111 -8.61 -8.25 11.51
N ASN A 112 -8.07 -7.86 10.35
CA ASN A 112 -8.83 -7.58 9.14
C ASN A 112 -9.11 -8.82 8.27
N ILE A 113 -8.48 -9.97 8.55
CA ILE A 113 -8.67 -11.20 7.77
C ILE A 113 -10.14 -11.68 7.76
N PRO A 114 -10.87 -11.74 8.89
CA PRO A 114 -12.21 -12.34 8.90
C PRO A 114 -13.23 -11.55 8.08
N TRP A 115 -13.24 -10.21 8.17
CA TRP A 115 -14.18 -9.43 7.36
C TRP A 115 -13.82 -9.49 5.87
N VAL A 116 -12.53 -9.54 5.51
CA VAL A 116 -12.11 -9.76 4.12
C VAL A 116 -12.69 -11.06 3.60
N MET A 117 -12.51 -12.17 4.33
CA MET A 117 -12.98 -13.49 3.88
C MET A 117 -14.51 -13.60 3.79
N VAL A 118 -15.25 -12.83 4.61
CA VAL A 118 -16.72 -12.85 4.64
C VAL A 118 -17.35 -11.89 3.63
N ALA A 119 -16.81 -10.67 3.52
CA ALA A 119 -17.42 -9.57 2.79
C ALA A 119 -16.92 -9.44 1.36
N MET A 120 -15.60 -9.49 1.13
CA MET A 120 -15.00 -9.30 -0.20
C MET A 120 -15.49 -10.27 -1.29
N PRO A 121 -15.93 -11.52 -1.01
CA PRO A 121 -16.45 -12.41 -2.05
C PRO A 121 -17.69 -11.89 -2.78
N ILE A 122 -18.41 -10.89 -2.23
CA ILE A 122 -19.54 -10.24 -2.91
C ILE A 122 -19.11 -9.42 -4.13
N LEU A 123 -17.86 -8.96 -4.16
CA LEU A 123 -17.31 -8.13 -5.23
C LEU A 123 -16.94 -8.97 -6.45
N LYS A 124 -17.92 -9.18 -7.33
CA LYS A 124 -17.71 -9.92 -8.60
C LYS A 124 -17.16 -9.05 -9.73
N LYS A 125 -17.42 -7.74 -9.70
CA LYS A 125 -16.95 -6.80 -10.73
C LYS A 125 -15.55 -6.30 -10.39
N GLY A 126 -14.63 -6.36 -11.36
CA GLY A 126 -13.22 -5.97 -11.15
C GLY A 126 -13.04 -4.51 -10.71
N PHE A 127 -13.79 -3.56 -11.28
CA PHE A 127 -13.70 -2.16 -10.85
C PHE A 127 -14.17 -1.92 -9.40
N LEU A 128 -15.13 -2.72 -8.90
CA LEU A 128 -15.51 -2.65 -7.48
C LEU A 128 -14.42 -3.20 -6.56
N ARG A 129 -13.60 -4.15 -7.06
CA ARG A 129 -12.43 -4.65 -6.34
C ARG A 129 -11.35 -3.55 -6.23
N VAL A 130 -11.10 -2.82 -7.32
CA VAL A 130 -10.20 -1.64 -7.31
C VAL A 130 -10.70 -0.60 -6.30
N LEU A 131 -11.99 -0.24 -6.35
CA LEU A 131 -12.58 0.70 -5.40
C LEU A 131 -12.43 0.21 -3.94
N SER A 132 -12.61 -1.08 -3.68
CA SER A 132 -12.42 -1.62 -2.33
C SER A 132 -10.97 -1.58 -1.84
N ILE A 133 -9.99 -1.69 -2.74
CA ILE A 133 -8.57 -1.53 -2.40
C ILE A 133 -8.30 -0.07 -2.03
N ALA A 134 -8.76 0.89 -2.84
CA ALA A 134 -8.64 2.31 -2.54
C ALA A 134 -9.31 2.70 -1.22
N ILE A 135 -10.46 2.09 -0.87
CA ILE A 135 -11.11 2.30 0.44
C ILE A 135 -10.23 1.81 1.59
N ILE A 136 -9.63 0.63 1.46
CA ILE A 136 -8.71 0.09 2.48
C ILE A 136 -7.50 1.01 2.64
N ASP A 137 -6.91 1.40 1.52
CA ASP A 137 -5.72 2.25 1.47
C ASP A 137 -5.98 3.61 2.15
N VAL A 138 -7.04 4.31 1.75
CA VAL A 138 -7.52 5.54 2.42
C VAL A 138 -7.78 5.29 3.91
N SER A 139 -8.40 4.17 4.27
CA SER A 139 -8.67 3.86 5.69
C SER A 139 -7.38 3.72 6.51
N TRP A 140 -6.28 3.28 5.90
CA TRP A 140 -4.97 3.18 6.53
C TRP A 140 -4.23 4.51 6.54
N THR A 141 -4.17 5.23 5.42
CA THR A 141 -3.51 6.53 5.32
C THR A 141 -4.09 7.56 6.31
N PHE A 142 -5.40 7.56 6.51
CA PHE A 142 -6.07 8.48 7.42
C PHE A 142 -6.22 7.93 8.85
N ASN A 143 -5.67 6.75 9.16
CA ASN A 143 -5.67 6.24 10.52
C ASN A 143 -4.54 6.89 11.33
N ILE A 144 -4.84 7.99 12.00
CA ILE A 144 -3.86 8.74 12.81
C ILE A 144 -3.60 8.11 14.20
N ASN A 145 -4.16 6.93 14.49
CA ASN A 145 -4.05 6.33 15.81
C ASN A 145 -2.70 5.63 15.97
N ASN A 146 -2.13 5.76 17.17
CA ASN A 146 -0.89 5.10 17.58
C ASN A 146 -1.07 4.44 18.94
N PHE A 147 -0.15 3.54 19.32
CA PHE A 147 -0.11 3.02 20.69
C PHE A 147 0.39 4.11 21.65
N VAL A 148 -0.43 4.51 22.62
CA VAL A 148 0.01 5.39 23.71
C VAL A 148 1.01 4.66 24.60
N ASN A 149 2.03 5.37 25.09
CA ASN A 149 3.16 4.82 25.86
C ASN A 149 3.88 3.67 25.13
N LEU A 150 3.99 3.76 23.80
CA LEU A 150 4.76 2.81 23.00
C LEU A 150 6.24 2.80 23.43
N PRO A 151 6.83 1.63 23.74
CA PRO A 151 8.25 1.53 24.00
C PRO A 151 9.09 1.99 22.81
N GLU A 152 10.17 2.73 23.09
CA GLU A 152 11.05 3.34 22.09
C GLU A 152 11.58 2.35 21.06
N SER A 153 11.93 1.13 21.49
CA SER A 153 12.41 0.07 20.60
C SER A 153 11.38 -0.44 19.59
N LEU A 154 10.12 0.01 19.65
CA LEU A 154 9.05 -0.33 18.72
C LEU A 154 8.54 0.89 17.93
N HIS A 155 9.12 2.08 18.11
CA HIS A 155 8.69 3.30 17.42
C HIS A 155 8.76 3.12 15.90
N PHE A 156 9.87 2.62 15.39
CA PHE A 156 10.06 2.34 13.96
C PHE A 156 8.98 1.42 13.36
N LEU A 157 8.40 0.54 14.17
CA LEU A 157 7.40 -0.42 13.68
C LEU A 157 6.02 0.21 13.54
N VAL A 158 5.67 1.15 14.42
CA VAL A 158 4.32 1.71 14.54
C VAL A 158 4.25 3.13 13.99
N TYR A 159 5.15 4.02 14.40
CA TYR A 159 5.15 5.43 13.97
C TYR A 159 5.51 5.59 12.50
N ASP A 160 6.48 4.81 11.99
CA ASP A 160 6.83 4.80 10.56
C ASP A 160 5.95 3.85 9.74
N ALA A 161 4.82 3.39 10.33
CA ALA A 161 3.78 2.59 9.69
C ALA A 161 4.24 1.26 9.06
N LEU A 162 5.41 0.74 9.42
CA LEU A 162 5.91 -0.55 8.90
C LEU A 162 4.94 -1.70 9.21
N ILE A 163 4.29 -1.69 10.38
CA ILE A 163 3.28 -2.70 10.71
C ILE A 163 2.09 -2.68 9.75
N VAL A 164 1.70 -1.50 9.25
CA VAL A 164 0.62 -1.35 8.28
C VAL A 164 1.06 -1.89 6.92
N ALA A 165 2.29 -1.63 6.48
CA ALA A 165 2.81 -2.22 5.25
C ALA A 165 2.86 -3.77 5.30
N LEU A 166 3.25 -4.34 6.44
CA LEU A 166 3.22 -5.78 6.67
C LEU A 166 1.79 -6.32 6.71
N GLU A 167 0.87 -5.59 7.35
CA GLU A 167 -0.56 -5.90 7.35
C GLU A 167 -1.11 -5.96 5.92
N SER A 168 -0.84 -4.93 5.10
CA SER A 168 -1.20 -4.87 3.67
C SER A 168 -0.75 -6.11 2.92
N PHE A 169 0.53 -6.48 3.08
CA PHE A 169 1.12 -7.64 2.42
C PHE A 169 0.45 -8.94 2.83
N VAL A 170 0.17 -9.15 4.11
CA VAL A 170 -0.56 -10.32 4.60
C VAL A 170 -1.99 -10.32 4.04
N LEU A 171 -2.69 -9.19 4.13
CA LEU A 171 -4.09 -9.07 3.72
C LEU A 171 -4.27 -9.30 2.21
N ALA A 172 -3.27 -8.96 1.39
CA ALA A 172 -3.29 -9.19 -0.05
C ALA A 172 -3.52 -10.67 -0.44
N PHE A 173 -2.95 -11.61 0.32
CA PHE A 173 -3.20 -13.04 0.13
C PHE A 173 -4.66 -13.42 0.39
N PHE A 174 -5.28 -12.82 1.41
CA PHE A 174 -6.67 -13.11 1.78
C PHE A 174 -7.67 -12.41 0.86
N ILE A 175 -7.38 -11.18 0.43
CA ILE A 175 -8.20 -10.41 -0.52
C ILE A 175 -8.28 -11.15 -1.85
N THR A 176 -7.14 -11.51 -2.44
CA THR A 176 -7.11 -12.25 -3.71
C THR A 176 -7.80 -13.60 -3.60
N LYS A 177 -7.55 -14.34 -2.50
CA LYS A 177 -8.24 -15.61 -2.20
C LYS A 177 -9.75 -15.44 -2.07
N ALA A 178 -10.24 -14.39 -1.42
CA ALA A 178 -11.67 -14.09 -1.32
C ALA A 178 -12.32 -13.85 -2.69
N TRP A 179 -11.51 -13.43 -3.67
CA TRP A 179 -11.92 -13.22 -5.06
C TRP A 179 -11.70 -14.44 -5.97
N GLY A 180 -11.13 -15.53 -5.46
CA GLY A 180 -10.78 -16.73 -6.23
C GLY A 180 -9.55 -16.53 -7.13
N LEU A 181 -8.66 -15.61 -6.76
CA LEU A 181 -7.41 -15.30 -7.48
C LEU A 181 -6.19 -15.60 -6.59
N LYS A 182 -4.99 -15.65 -7.18
CA LYS A 182 -3.73 -15.73 -6.44
C LYS A 182 -3.07 -14.36 -6.30
N PHE A 183 -2.53 -14.09 -5.11
CA PHE A 183 -1.58 -12.99 -4.95
C PHE A 183 -0.22 -13.37 -5.54
N SER A 184 0.02 -12.94 -6.78
CA SER A 184 1.19 -13.32 -7.58
C SER A 184 2.40 -12.41 -7.32
N TRP A 185 2.84 -12.32 -6.06
CA TRP A 185 3.98 -11.49 -5.67
C TRP A 185 5.33 -12.01 -6.23
N ASN A 186 5.42 -13.33 -6.47
CA ASN A 186 6.56 -14.00 -7.08
C ASN A 186 6.08 -15.04 -8.11
N LEU A 187 5.59 -14.59 -9.26
CA LEU A 187 5.12 -15.48 -10.32
C LEU A 187 6.27 -16.38 -10.78
N LYS A 188 6.05 -17.71 -10.81
CA LYS A 188 7.07 -18.66 -11.28
C LYS A 188 7.52 -18.27 -12.69
N PHE A 189 8.82 -18.25 -12.95
CA PHE A 189 9.30 -17.95 -14.30
C PHE A 189 8.94 -19.12 -15.25
N VAL A 190 8.37 -18.80 -16.41
CA VAL A 190 8.10 -19.76 -17.48
C VAL A 190 8.61 -19.14 -18.77
N LYS A 191 9.63 -19.77 -19.37
CA LYS A 191 10.23 -19.28 -20.61
C LYS A 191 9.29 -19.61 -21.77
N THR A 192 8.63 -18.60 -22.32
CA THR A 192 7.88 -18.72 -23.58
C THR A 192 8.72 -18.25 -24.77
N SER A 193 8.26 -18.50 -26.00
CA SER A 193 8.93 -18.04 -27.23
C SER A 193 8.94 -16.50 -27.40
N ASN A 194 8.14 -15.81 -26.59
CA ASN A 194 8.05 -14.35 -26.54
C ASN A 194 9.06 -13.72 -25.56
N PHE A 195 9.67 -14.51 -24.67
CA PHE A 195 10.64 -13.99 -23.71
C PHE A 195 11.87 -13.39 -24.41
N GLN A 196 12.32 -12.23 -23.94
CA GLN A 196 13.52 -11.55 -24.44
C GLN A 196 14.46 -11.22 -23.29
N LEU A 197 15.52 -12.01 -23.12
CA LEU A 197 16.51 -11.82 -22.06
C LEU A 197 17.12 -10.40 -22.08
N GLY A 198 17.42 -9.87 -23.27
CA GLY A 198 17.96 -8.51 -23.39
C GLY A 198 17.00 -7.44 -22.86
N SER A 199 15.69 -7.58 -23.09
CA SER A 199 14.70 -6.66 -22.52
C SER A 199 14.57 -6.80 -21.01
N TRP A 200 14.70 -8.03 -20.50
CA TRP A 200 14.71 -8.28 -19.06
C TRP A 200 15.93 -7.63 -18.39
N LEU A 201 17.12 -7.83 -18.93
CA LEU A 201 18.36 -7.24 -18.43
C LEU A 201 18.35 -5.72 -18.53
N LEU A 202 17.84 -5.17 -19.64
CA LEU A 202 17.74 -3.72 -19.80
C LEU A 202 16.78 -3.12 -18.77
N LEU A 203 15.60 -3.72 -18.55
CA LEU A 203 14.68 -3.25 -17.52
C LEU A 203 15.28 -3.33 -16.13
N LEU A 204 15.92 -4.45 -15.78
CA LEU A 204 16.56 -4.59 -14.47
C LEU A 204 17.70 -3.57 -14.28
N GLY A 205 18.56 -3.42 -15.29
CA GLY A 205 19.63 -2.43 -15.27
C GLY A 205 19.09 -1.00 -15.14
N LEU A 206 17.99 -0.69 -15.82
CA LEU A 206 17.31 0.59 -15.71
C LEU A 206 16.69 0.80 -14.32
N MET A 207 16.09 -0.23 -13.71
CA MET A 207 15.56 -0.13 -12.35
C MET A 207 16.67 0.10 -11.32
N ILE A 208 17.80 -0.61 -11.45
CA ILE A 208 18.98 -0.39 -10.61
C ILE A 208 19.52 1.02 -10.81
N TRP A 209 19.57 1.47 -12.06
CA TRP A 209 19.98 2.83 -12.39
C TRP A 209 19.08 3.89 -11.75
N LEU A 210 17.76 3.67 -11.70
CA LEU A 210 16.82 4.61 -11.10
C LEU A 210 17.05 4.85 -9.61
N ILE A 211 17.54 3.85 -8.86
CA ILE A 211 17.91 3.98 -7.44
C ILE A 211 18.85 5.16 -7.26
N PHE A 212 19.95 5.11 -8.00
CA PHE A 212 21.01 6.11 -7.94
C PHE A 212 20.57 7.41 -8.60
N PHE A 213 19.97 7.32 -9.79
CA PHE A 213 19.56 8.50 -10.55
C PHE A 213 18.64 9.41 -9.75
N ASN A 214 17.73 8.86 -8.94
CA ASN A 214 16.83 9.66 -8.12
C ASN A 214 17.56 10.54 -7.11
N THR A 215 18.53 9.97 -6.41
CA THR A 215 19.34 10.68 -5.41
C THR A 215 20.28 11.68 -6.09
N TYR A 216 20.96 11.28 -7.17
CA TYR A 216 21.96 12.15 -7.82
C TYR A 216 21.37 13.33 -8.58
N LEU A 217 20.11 13.26 -9.04
CA LEU A 217 19.40 14.43 -9.59
C LEU A 217 19.44 15.61 -8.61
N ASN A 218 19.44 15.35 -7.30
CA ASN A 218 19.44 16.39 -6.28
C ASN A 218 20.86 16.87 -5.91
N ILE A 219 21.91 16.48 -6.63
CA ILE A 219 23.31 16.76 -6.26
C ILE A 219 24.12 17.35 -7.43
N VAL A 220 23.76 17.06 -8.67
CA VAL A 220 24.48 17.55 -9.86
C VAL A 220 23.90 18.84 -10.43
N ASP A 221 24.75 19.66 -11.05
CA ASP A 221 24.36 20.97 -11.63
C ASP A 221 24.40 21.00 -13.16
N THR A 222 25.03 20.01 -13.80
CA THR A 222 25.13 19.96 -15.26
C THR A 222 24.62 18.65 -15.87
N TRP A 223 24.14 18.73 -17.12
CA TRP A 223 23.75 17.54 -17.89
C TRP A 223 24.91 16.57 -18.10
N LEU A 224 26.14 17.09 -18.22
CA LEU A 224 27.32 16.26 -18.37
C LEU A 224 27.52 15.42 -17.10
N GLU A 225 27.46 16.02 -15.91
CA GLU A 225 27.57 15.29 -14.63
C GLU A 225 26.45 14.26 -14.47
N LEU A 226 25.20 14.64 -14.76
CA LEU A 226 24.05 13.76 -14.68
C LEU A 226 24.17 12.52 -15.58
N LEU A 227 24.71 12.70 -16.79
CA LEU A 227 24.87 11.62 -17.79
C LEU A 227 26.21 10.88 -17.69
N SER A 228 27.17 11.37 -16.91
CA SER A 228 28.52 10.78 -16.85
C SER A 228 28.61 9.55 -15.95
N PHE A 229 27.54 9.20 -15.21
CA PHE A 229 27.32 7.98 -14.42
C PHE A 229 28.43 7.53 -13.42
N TRP A 230 29.60 8.17 -13.38
CA TRP A 230 30.80 7.63 -12.70
C TRP A 230 31.78 8.69 -12.17
N HIS A 231 31.58 9.99 -12.45
CA HIS A 231 32.44 11.07 -11.94
C HIS A 231 31.94 11.58 -10.58
N TRP A 232 31.83 10.66 -9.61
CA TRP A 232 31.20 10.92 -8.31
C TRP A 232 32.20 11.31 -7.20
N ASN A 233 33.50 11.33 -7.52
CA ASN A 233 34.57 11.61 -6.55
C ASN A 233 34.58 13.05 -6.01
N ASN A 234 33.74 13.94 -6.55
CA ASN A 234 33.71 15.35 -6.17
C ASN A 234 32.58 15.70 -5.19
N TYR A 235 31.69 14.76 -4.89
CA TYR A 235 30.57 14.99 -3.97
C TYR A 235 30.75 14.08 -2.75
N GLU A 236 30.95 14.68 -1.57
CA GLU A 236 30.87 13.94 -0.30
C GLU A 236 29.38 13.72 0.01
N ILE A 237 28.90 12.49 -0.19
CA ILE A 237 27.56 12.10 0.26
C ILE A 237 27.69 11.52 1.66
N SER A 238 27.18 12.24 2.65
CA SER A 238 26.99 11.68 3.99
C SER A 238 25.78 10.76 3.96
N TYR A 239 25.93 9.55 4.48
CA TYR A 239 24.83 8.61 4.66
C TYR A 239 24.43 8.52 6.12
N HIS A 240 23.13 8.67 6.38
CA HIS A 240 22.51 8.53 7.69
C HIS A 240 21.56 7.35 7.69
N PHE A 241 21.99 6.23 8.28
CA PHE A 241 21.16 5.03 8.42
C PHE A 241 20.61 4.91 9.85
N THR A 242 19.30 5.10 10.00
CA THR A 242 18.57 4.88 11.26
C THR A 242 17.49 3.82 11.08
N ALA A 243 17.02 3.25 12.20
CA ALA A 243 15.91 2.29 12.16
C ALA A 243 14.64 2.90 11.56
N ASP A 244 14.38 4.18 11.82
CA ASP A 244 13.21 4.91 11.32
C ASP A 244 13.30 5.13 9.81
N ILE A 245 14.48 5.49 9.27
CA ILE A 245 14.70 5.60 7.82
C ILE A 245 14.49 4.24 7.14
N LEU A 246 15.07 3.17 7.70
CA LEU A 246 14.88 1.81 7.20
C LEU A 246 13.39 1.42 7.21
N ALA A 247 12.67 1.76 8.26
CA ALA A 247 11.25 1.46 8.41
C ALA A 247 10.39 2.25 7.43
N PHE A 248 10.63 3.56 7.30
CA PHE A 248 9.95 4.44 6.34
C PHE A 248 10.11 3.93 4.91
N SER A 249 11.34 3.67 4.47
CA SER A 249 11.59 3.13 3.13
C SER A 249 10.97 1.76 2.92
N ALA A 250 10.94 0.92 3.97
CA ALA A 250 10.30 -0.40 3.90
C ALA A 250 8.77 -0.28 3.84
N THR A 251 8.19 0.71 4.50
CA THR A 251 6.76 1.03 4.44
C THR A 251 6.34 1.38 3.01
N ALA A 252 7.06 2.29 2.35
CA ALA A 252 6.81 2.62 0.96
C ALA A 252 7.02 1.42 0.03
N GLY A 253 8.17 0.75 0.15
CA GLY A 253 8.51 -0.39 -0.70
C GLY A 253 7.56 -1.58 -0.56
N ILE A 254 7.18 -1.98 0.65
CA ILE A 254 6.28 -3.13 0.87
C ILE A 254 4.83 -2.71 0.72
N GLY A 255 4.41 -1.64 1.39
CA GLY A 255 3.01 -1.22 1.50
C GLY A 255 2.46 -0.74 0.17
N GLU A 256 3.07 0.29 -0.42
CA GLU A 256 2.55 0.93 -1.62
C GLU A 256 2.57 -0.03 -2.82
N GLU A 257 3.65 -0.79 -3.01
CA GLU A 257 3.73 -1.76 -4.10
C GLU A 257 2.82 -2.98 -3.86
N THR A 258 2.49 -3.33 -2.62
CA THR A 258 1.45 -4.34 -2.34
C THR A 258 0.07 -3.85 -2.80
N ILE A 259 -0.32 -2.65 -2.35
CA ILE A 259 -1.61 -2.04 -2.70
C ILE A 259 -1.73 -1.93 -4.22
N ARG A 260 -0.72 -1.36 -4.86
CA ARG A 260 -0.66 -1.23 -6.31
C ARG A 260 -0.65 -2.58 -7.03
N GLY A 261 0.03 -3.59 -6.50
CA GLY A 261 -0.02 -4.95 -7.00
C GLY A 261 -1.44 -5.53 -6.98
N LEU A 262 -2.20 -5.30 -5.91
CA LEU A 262 -3.62 -5.67 -5.82
C LEU A 262 -4.48 -4.92 -6.84
N GLU A 263 -4.25 -3.62 -7.01
CA GLU A 263 -4.95 -2.81 -8.01
C GLU A 263 -4.70 -3.33 -9.43
N ILE A 264 -3.44 -3.62 -9.78
CA ILE A 264 -3.06 -4.21 -11.06
C ILE A 264 -3.80 -5.53 -11.27
N ILE A 265 -3.80 -6.45 -10.29
CA ILE A 265 -4.53 -7.72 -10.39
C ILE A 265 -6.03 -7.49 -10.62
N ALA A 266 -6.64 -6.57 -9.85
CA ALA A 266 -8.06 -6.25 -9.95
C ALA A 266 -8.42 -5.60 -11.31
N LEU A 267 -7.57 -4.70 -11.82
CA LEU A 267 -7.70 -4.04 -13.12
C LEU A 267 -7.52 -5.04 -14.26
N LEU A 268 -6.50 -5.90 -14.23
CA LEU A 268 -6.30 -6.97 -15.22
C LEU A 268 -7.54 -7.87 -15.28
N TYR A 269 -8.10 -8.22 -14.12
CA TYR A 269 -9.34 -9.00 -14.05
C TYR A 269 -10.54 -8.23 -14.61
N ALA A 270 -10.69 -6.94 -14.27
CA ALA A 270 -11.74 -6.07 -14.78
C ALA A 270 -11.70 -5.95 -16.30
N MET A 271 -10.48 -5.86 -16.83
CA MET A 271 -10.19 -5.58 -18.24
C MET A 271 -9.87 -6.83 -19.06
N ARG A 272 -10.06 -8.04 -18.52
CA ARG A 272 -9.65 -9.31 -19.14
C ARG A 272 -10.15 -9.54 -20.57
N ASN A 273 -11.26 -8.92 -20.95
CA ASN A 273 -11.87 -9.03 -22.27
C ASN A 273 -11.50 -7.86 -23.22
N PHE A 274 -10.70 -6.90 -22.77
CA PHE A 274 -10.30 -5.74 -23.56
C PHE A 274 -8.95 -5.97 -24.24
N LYS A 275 -8.83 -5.60 -25.52
CA LYS A 275 -7.56 -5.69 -26.27
C LYS A 275 -6.45 -4.81 -25.67
N SER A 276 -6.82 -3.73 -24.98
CA SER A 276 -5.90 -2.80 -24.33
C SER A 276 -5.61 -3.14 -22.87
N ARG A 277 -5.98 -4.33 -22.38
CA ARG A 277 -5.94 -4.68 -20.94
C ARG A 277 -4.63 -4.32 -20.25
N ILE A 278 -3.48 -4.62 -20.86
CA ILE A 278 -2.16 -4.25 -20.31
C ILE A 278 -2.00 -2.73 -20.26
N THR A 279 -2.15 -2.08 -21.41
CA THR A 279 -1.96 -0.62 -21.55
C THR A 279 -2.84 0.15 -20.58
N SER A 280 -4.14 -0.15 -20.57
CA SER A 280 -5.10 0.52 -19.70
C SER A 280 -4.88 0.20 -18.23
N THR A 281 -4.53 -1.04 -17.87
CA THR A 281 -4.24 -1.38 -16.47
C THR A 281 -3.04 -0.61 -15.94
N VAL A 282 -1.93 -0.59 -16.69
CA VAL A 282 -0.72 0.13 -16.26
C VAL A 282 -1.02 1.62 -16.12
N ILE A 283 -1.66 2.25 -17.11
CA ILE A 283 -2.01 3.68 -17.05
C ILE A 283 -2.94 4.00 -15.87
N ILE A 284 -4.01 3.22 -15.69
CA ILE A 284 -4.96 3.47 -14.60
C ILE A 284 -4.26 3.26 -13.24
N SER A 285 -3.47 2.20 -13.07
CA SER A 285 -2.71 1.98 -11.83
C SER A 285 -1.69 3.09 -11.55
N ALA A 286 -1.06 3.64 -12.60
CA ALA A 286 -0.12 4.75 -12.46
C ALA A 286 -0.83 6.04 -12.03
N ILE A 287 -2.03 6.29 -12.54
CA ILE A 287 -2.87 7.42 -12.13
C ILE A 287 -3.31 7.25 -10.67
N LEU A 288 -3.80 6.07 -10.27
CA LEU A 288 -4.21 5.81 -8.88
C LEU A 288 -3.04 5.98 -7.91
N PHE A 289 -1.89 5.39 -8.24
CA PHE A 289 -0.65 5.54 -7.48
C PHE A 289 -0.18 7.00 -7.39
N SER A 290 -0.31 7.78 -8.46
CA SER A 290 -0.03 9.22 -8.40
C SER A 290 -1.00 9.93 -7.46
N LEU A 291 -2.31 9.74 -7.63
CA LEU A 291 -3.35 10.48 -6.90
C LEU A 291 -3.32 10.30 -5.38
N ILE A 292 -2.78 9.20 -4.83
CA ILE A 292 -2.68 9.00 -3.38
C ILE A 292 -1.86 10.10 -2.70
N HIS A 293 -0.89 10.69 -3.42
CA HIS A 293 -0.03 11.76 -2.91
C HIS A 293 -0.78 13.07 -2.66
N LEU A 294 -2.00 13.23 -3.19
CA LEU A 294 -2.88 14.35 -2.82
C LEU A 294 -3.18 14.40 -1.32
N SER A 295 -3.02 13.29 -0.60
CA SER A 295 -3.15 13.23 0.86
C SER A 295 -2.15 14.15 1.58
N GLY A 296 -1.00 14.45 0.97
CA GLY A 296 -0.01 15.38 1.51
C GLY A 296 -0.31 16.86 1.23
N LEU A 297 -1.38 17.18 0.51
CA LEU A 297 -1.64 18.57 0.12
C LEU A 297 -1.90 19.46 1.34
N ASN A 298 -1.08 20.51 1.48
CA ASN A 298 -1.07 21.44 2.61
C ASN A 298 -0.75 20.78 3.96
N THR A 299 -0.06 19.63 3.96
CA THR A 299 0.45 18.99 5.17
C THR A 299 1.94 19.31 5.36
N ILE A 300 2.43 19.02 6.57
CA ILE A 300 3.86 19.05 6.87
C ILE A 300 4.27 17.60 7.16
N THR A 301 5.20 17.07 6.37
CA THR A 301 5.77 15.73 6.54
C THR A 301 7.28 15.89 6.63
N ASN A 302 7.91 15.31 7.66
CA ASN A 302 9.35 15.41 7.91
C ASN A 302 9.90 16.85 7.91
N GLY A 303 9.12 17.81 8.43
CA GLY A 303 9.50 19.23 8.47
C GLY A 303 9.31 19.99 7.15
N THR A 304 8.93 19.30 6.07
CA THR A 304 8.69 19.89 4.75
C THR A 304 7.21 20.18 4.55
N TYR A 305 6.88 21.42 4.16
CA TYR A 305 5.52 21.81 3.80
C TYR A 305 5.22 21.49 2.34
N TYR A 306 4.18 20.70 2.10
CA TYR A 306 3.80 20.24 0.77
C TYR A 306 2.81 21.23 0.12
N SER A 307 3.37 22.18 -0.61
CA SER A 307 2.59 23.16 -1.40
C SER A 307 1.92 22.51 -2.61
N ILE A 308 0.95 23.23 -3.22
CA ILE A 308 0.30 22.81 -4.48
C ILE A 308 1.34 22.51 -5.58
N ASP A 309 2.39 23.33 -5.68
CA ASP A 309 3.43 23.15 -6.70
C ASP A 309 4.27 21.88 -6.43
N MET A 310 4.67 21.65 -5.18
CA MET A 310 5.41 20.43 -4.81
C MET A 310 4.56 19.17 -5.00
N ILE A 311 3.28 19.22 -4.64
CA ILE A 311 2.36 18.11 -4.90
C ILE A 311 2.21 17.88 -6.41
N ALA A 312 2.09 18.92 -7.23
CA ALA A 312 2.02 18.75 -8.69
C ALA A 312 3.28 18.09 -9.27
N GLN A 313 4.46 18.43 -8.74
CA GLN A 313 5.72 17.75 -9.08
C GLN A 313 5.70 16.28 -8.65
N GLN A 314 5.29 16.00 -7.41
CA GLN A 314 5.20 14.63 -6.86
C GLN A 314 4.19 13.77 -7.63
N LEU A 315 3.02 14.32 -8.00
CA LEU A 315 2.05 13.63 -8.85
C LEU A 315 2.65 13.24 -10.21
N THR A 316 3.36 14.18 -10.84
CA THR A 316 4.01 13.97 -12.15
C THR A 316 5.10 12.89 -12.06
N TYR A 317 5.92 12.98 -11.02
CA TYR A 317 6.98 12.03 -10.71
C TYR A 317 6.43 10.62 -10.43
N ALA A 318 5.44 10.52 -9.52
CA ALA A 318 4.80 9.25 -9.15
C ALA A 318 4.06 8.62 -10.33
N LEU A 319 3.49 9.42 -11.24
CA LEU A 319 2.90 8.91 -12.48
C LEU A 319 3.96 8.21 -13.36
N GLY A 320 5.15 8.79 -13.47
CA GLY A 320 6.28 8.19 -14.19
C GLY A 320 6.68 6.82 -13.60
N PHE A 321 6.97 6.79 -12.30
CA PHE A 321 7.23 5.54 -11.57
C PHE A 321 6.07 4.53 -11.70
N GLY A 322 4.84 5.05 -11.66
CA GLY A 322 3.58 4.37 -11.96
C GLY A 322 3.57 3.61 -13.29
N LEU A 323 4.14 4.17 -14.34
CA LEU A 323 4.18 3.52 -15.65
C LEU A 323 5.25 2.43 -15.71
N ILE A 324 6.46 2.76 -15.24
CA ILE A 324 7.62 1.90 -15.44
C ILE A 324 7.62 0.68 -14.51
N PHE A 325 7.23 0.84 -13.24
CA PHE A 325 7.06 -0.29 -12.31
C PHE A 325 5.92 -1.22 -12.74
N GLY A 326 4.87 -0.68 -13.35
CA GLY A 326 3.76 -1.46 -13.88
C GLY A 326 4.23 -2.44 -14.96
N VAL A 327 4.97 -1.96 -15.97
CA VAL A 327 5.54 -2.85 -17.00
C VAL A 327 6.67 -3.72 -16.47
N PHE A 328 7.44 -3.25 -15.49
CA PHE A 328 8.46 -4.05 -14.83
C PHE A 328 7.84 -5.26 -14.12
N TYR A 329 6.77 -5.08 -13.35
CA TYR A 329 6.04 -6.17 -12.73
C TYR A 329 5.44 -7.12 -13.77
N LEU A 330 4.71 -6.61 -14.77
CA LEU A 330 4.07 -7.47 -15.77
C LEU A 330 5.06 -8.24 -16.64
N TYR A 331 6.25 -7.69 -16.88
CA TYR A 331 7.28 -8.36 -17.67
C TYR A 331 8.08 -9.38 -16.84
N THR A 332 8.45 -9.05 -15.61
CA THR A 332 9.24 -9.96 -14.75
C THR A 332 8.37 -11.01 -14.06
N GLY A 333 7.10 -10.69 -13.80
CA GLY A 333 6.20 -11.44 -12.92
C GLY A 333 6.60 -11.36 -11.44
N LYS A 334 7.49 -10.43 -11.06
CA LYS A 334 8.08 -10.35 -9.72
C LYS A 334 7.69 -9.03 -9.05
N LEU A 335 6.62 -9.04 -8.27
CA LEU A 335 6.21 -7.84 -7.50
C LEU A 335 7.29 -7.49 -6.47
N TRP A 336 7.92 -8.50 -5.86
CA TRP A 336 9.00 -8.28 -4.89
C TRP A 336 10.21 -7.53 -5.45
N LEU A 337 10.46 -7.60 -6.76
CA LEU A 337 11.50 -6.78 -7.38
C LEU A 337 11.09 -5.30 -7.36
N GLY A 338 9.82 -4.98 -7.64
CA GLY A 338 9.29 -3.63 -7.47
C GLY A 338 9.43 -3.16 -6.02
N MET A 339 8.98 -3.98 -5.06
CA MET A 339 9.09 -3.67 -3.63
C MET A 339 10.53 -3.35 -3.21
N LEU A 340 11.49 -4.18 -3.65
CA LEU A 340 12.91 -3.99 -3.35
C LEU A 340 13.46 -2.72 -3.99
N ILE A 341 13.15 -2.45 -5.26
CA ILE A 341 13.67 -1.25 -5.94
C ILE A 341 13.07 0.02 -5.32
N HIS A 342 11.77 0.04 -5.00
CA HIS A 342 11.13 1.18 -4.33
C HIS A 342 11.74 1.42 -2.95
N PHE A 343 11.89 0.37 -2.14
CA PHE A 343 12.61 0.44 -0.87
C PHE A 343 14.01 1.04 -1.02
N LEU A 344 14.78 0.60 -2.02
CA LEU A 344 16.14 1.08 -2.24
C LEU A 344 16.19 2.53 -2.73
N ILE A 345 15.24 2.97 -3.56
CA ILE A 345 15.11 4.37 -3.98
C ILE A 345 14.91 5.25 -2.75
N ASP A 346 13.91 4.92 -1.92
CA ASP A 346 13.56 5.74 -0.76
C ASP A 346 14.65 5.67 0.32
N LEU A 347 15.29 4.51 0.49
CA LEU A 347 16.40 4.35 1.42
C LEU A 347 17.57 5.24 0.99
N GLU A 348 17.96 5.17 -0.29
CA GLU A 348 19.06 5.98 -0.81
C GLU A 348 18.75 7.47 -0.67
N THR A 349 17.57 7.92 -1.11
CA THR A 349 17.20 9.34 -1.11
C THR A 349 17.02 9.89 0.31
N THR A 350 16.44 9.12 1.23
CA THR A 350 16.20 9.59 2.61
C THR A 350 17.46 9.49 3.50
N SER A 351 18.41 8.62 3.14
CA SER A 351 19.67 8.49 3.88
C SER A 351 20.74 9.47 3.44
N SER A 352 20.60 10.13 2.29
CA SER A 352 21.55 11.12 1.77
C SER A 352 21.19 12.55 2.15
N ASP A 353 22.19 13.40 2.35
CA ASP A 353 21.98 14.85 2.46
C ASP A 353 21.38 15.42 1.15
N GLU A 354 20.27 16.15 1.26
CA GLU A 354 19.67 16.85 0.11
C GLU A 354 20.39 18.17 -0.19
N SER A 355 20.61 18.47 -1.48
CA SER A 355 21.01 19.80 -1.94
C SER A 355 20.04 20.31 -3.01
N ILE A 356 19.79 21.62 -3.04
CA ILE A 356 18.97 22.22 -4.09
C ILE A 356 19.85 22.47 -5.31
N THR A 357 19.59 21.76 -6.40
CA THR A 357 20.35 21.85 -7.66
C THR A 357 19.46 22.13 -8.87
N MET A 358 20.07 22.30 -10.04
CA MET A 358 19.37 22.54 -11.32
C MET A 358 18.33 21.47 -11.67
N PHE A 359 18.48 20.23 -11.20
CA PHE A 359 17.59 19.13 -11.56
C PHE A 359 16.52 18.79 -10.51
N THR A 360 16.46 19.52 -9.40
CA THR A 360 15.42 19.33 -8.37
C THR A 360 14.04 19.80 -8.84
N GLY A 361 12.97 19.21 -8.29
CA GLY A 361 11.58 19.62 -8.54
C GLY A 361 11.06 19.28 -9.94
N TRP A 362 10.54 20.27 -10.67
CA TRP A 362 9.93 20.08 -12.00
C TRP A 362 10.83 19.38 -13.03
N PRO A 363 12.11 19.77 -13.21
CA PRO A 363 13.06 19.05 -14.05
C PRO A 363 13.12 17.54 -13.75
N ALA A 364 13.36 17.14 -12.49
CA ALA A 364 13.36 15.73 -12.09
C ALA A 364 12.04 15.04 -12.46
N ALA A 365 10.90 15.63 -12.07
CA ALA A 365 9.58 15.07 -12.33
C ALA A 365 9.32 14.84 -13.84
N ILE A 366 9.71 15.79 -14.69
CA ILE A 366 9.55 15.70 -16.14
C ILE A 366 10.49 14.65 -16.74
N ILE A 367 11.76 14.61 -16.32
CA ILE A 367 12.73 13.63 -16.84
C ILE A 367 12.26 12.20 -16.52
N ILE A 368 11.88 11.95 -15.26
CA ILE A 368 11.37 10.65 -14.82
C ILE A 368 10.12 10.26 -15.62
N LEU A 369 9.17 11.18 -15.81
CA LEU A 369 7.97 10.91 -16.59
C LEU A 369 8.30 10.57 -18.04
N VAL A 370 9.15 11.37 -18.71
CA VAL A 370 9.51 11.17 -20.13
C VAL A 370 10.21 9.83 -20.32
N VAL A 371 11.22 9.52 -19.51
CA VAL A 371 11.93 8.23 -19.56
C VAL A 371 10.95 7.08 -19.35
N SER A 372 10.07 7.20 -18.35
CA SER A 372 9.07 6.17 -18.04
C SER A 372 8.07 5.95 -19.17
N VAL A 373 7.59 7.03 -19.82
CA VAL A 373 6.69 6.95 -20.98
C VAL A 373 7.36 6.28 -22.17
N LEU A 374 8.63 6.60 -22.46
CA LEU A 374 9.39 5.98 -23.54
C LEU A 374 9.56 4.48 -23.32
N ILE A 375 9.93 4.08 -22.11
CA ILE A 375 10.10 2.67 -21.74
C ILE A 375 8.77 1.94 -21.76
N PHE A 376 7.71 2.54 -21.21
CA PHE A 376 6.35 2.02 -21.28
C PHE A 376 5.94 1.75 -22.73
N GLY A 377 6.07 2.76 -23.61
CA GLY A 377 5.76 2.63 -25.04
C GLY A 377 6.57 1.52 -25.72
N TRP A 378 7.87 1.44 -25.44
CA TRP A 378 8.74 0.38 -25.95
C TRP A 378 8.32 -1.02 -25.48
N MET A 379 7.92 -1.17 -24.22
CA MET A 379 7.46 -2.44 -23.65
C MET A 379 6.15 -2.93 -24.28
N LEU A 380 5.30 -2.01 -24.77
CA LEU A 380 4.04 -2.34 -25.45
C LEU A 380 4.20 -2.85 -26.89
N THR A 381 5.42 -3.08 -27.37
CA THR A 381 5.69 -3.51 -28.74
C THR A 381 6.19 -4.96 -28.85
N GLY A 382 5.90 -5.59 -30.00
CA GLY A 382 6.49 -6.86 -30.42
C GLY A 382 6.36 -8.01 -29.41
N LYS A 383 7.45 -8.76 -29.22
CA LYS A 383 7.51 -9.92 -28.32
C LYS A 383 7.40 -9.52 -26.84
N ARG A 384 7.85 -8.32 -26.45
CA ARG A 384 7.77 -7.84 -25.06
C ARG A 384 6.34 -7.81 -24.56
N ARG A 385 5.46 -7.16 -25.33
CA ARG A 385 4.03 -7.13 -25.03
C ARG A 385 3.44 -8.52 -24.95
N LYS A 386 3.73 -9.40 -25.92
CA LYS A 386 3.23 -10.78 -25.91
C LYS A 386 3.67 -11.55 -24.66
N PHE A 387 4.92 -11.36 -24.20
CA PHE A 387 5.39 -11.99 -22.97
C PHE A 387 4.69 -11.44 -21.72
N MET A 388 4.40 -10.13 -21.68
CA MET A 388 3.55 -9.58 -20.61
C MET A 388 2.14 -10.18 -20.65
N GLU A 389 1.56 -10.41 -21.84
CA GLU A 389 0.26 -11.11 -21.96
C GLU A 389 0.34 -12.54 -21.38
N ASP A 390 1.41 -13.28 -21.72
CA ASP A 390 1.66 -14.63 -21.18
C ASP A 390 1.71 -14.63 -19.63
N ASN A 391 2.32 -13.60 -19.03
CA ASN A 391 2.36 -13.45 -17.57
C ASN A 391 1.00 -13.00 -17.00
N VAL A 392 0.31 -12.06 -17.65
CA VAL A 392 -1.01 -11.58 -17.22
C VAL A 392 -2.00 -12.72 -17.09
N ASP A 393 -2.07 -13.60 -18.10
CA ASP A 393 -3.00 -14.74 -18.08
C ASP A 393 -2.75 -15.67 -16.88
N ARG A 394 -1.51 -15.74 -16.41
CA ARG A 394 -1.11 -16.53 -15.24
C ARG A 394 -1.36 -15.79 -13.93
N ILE A 395 -1.24 -14.46 -13.92
CA ILE A 395 -1.51 -13.60 -12.75
C ILE A 395 -3.00 -13.64 -12.39
N ILE A 396 -3.89 -13.58 -13.40
CA ILE A 396 -5.35 -13.59 -13.19
C ILE A 396 -5.98 -14.98 -13.31
N ALA A 397 -5.17 -16.03 -13.38
CA ALA A 397 -5.66 -17.40 -13.39
C ALA A 397 -6.46 -17.68 -12.11
N VAL A 398 -7.63 -18.29 -12.27
CA VAL A 398 -8.53 -18.66 -11.17
C VAL A 398 -8.05 -19.99 -10.56
N ASP A 399 -8.16 -20.10 -9.24
CA ASP A 399 -7.78 -21.29 -8.46
C ASP A 399 -8.78 -22.44 -8.54
#